data_AF-A0A5C5R678-F1
#
_entry.id   AF-A0A5C5R678-F1
#
_cell.length_a   1.000
_cell.length_b   1.000
_cell.length_c   1.000
_cell.angle_alpha   90.00
_cell.angle_beta   90.00
_cell.angle_gamma   90.00
#
_symmetry.space_group_name_H-M   'P 1'
#
loop_
_entity.id
_entity.type
_entity.pdbx_description
1 polymer ?
#
loop_
_entity_poly.entity_id
_entity_poly.type
_entity_poly.pdbx_seq_one_letter_code
_entity_poly.pdbx_strand_id
1 'polypeptide(L)'
;MEIGKLCGHDIVLDTNVLSHAENSTFEHHDSAKCILEWMRGSSTLWVVDNTGKSKPDPKTSLLFAEYRATLQPMGAPLQLFTMCLLTGRVVFAERPNQANRSRIRKLIPRNNKDQAVLGAALDAEDQVLVSNDLDDFSPNVRDTIRKVLGVNVVHTQECSTE
;
A
#
# COMPACT_ATOMS: atom_id res chain seq x y z
N MET A 1 -9.77 13.66 5.06
CA MET A 1 -8.52 13.80 5.82
C MET A 1 -7.42 13.95 4.80
N GLU A 2 -6.65 15.04 4.83
CA GLU A 2 -5.74 15.32 3.72
C GLU A 2 -4.60 14.30 3.69
N ILE A 3 -4.48 13.56 2.59
CA ILE A 3 -3.49 12.48 2.48
C ILE A 3 -2.05 13.02 2.64
N GLY A 4 -1.78 14.23 2.13
CA GLY A 4 -0.48 14.89 2.31
C GLY A 4 -0.16 15.30 3.75
N LYS A 5 -1.18 15.41 4.63
CA LYS A 5 -0.96 15.59 6.08
C LYS A 5 -0.75 14.27 6.81
N LEU A 6 -1.16 13.15 6.21
CA LEU A 6 -0.99 11.81 6.78
C LEU A 6 0.36 11.18 6.41
N CYS A 7 0.81 11.39 5.18
CA CYS A 7 2.09 10.87 4.70
C CYS A 7 2.81 11.87 3.79
N GLY A 8 3.91 12.41 4.31
CA GLY A 8 4.79 13.35 3.60
C GLY A 8 6.03 12.70 2.99
N HIS A 9 6.44 11.54 3.51
CA HIS A 9 7.64 10.82 3.14
C HIS A 9 7.32 9.61 2.28
N ASP A 10 6.49 8.69 2.78
CA ASP A 10 6.26 7.42 2.12
C ASP A 10 4.86 6.82 2.34
N ILE A 11 4.45 5.93 1.45
CA ILE A 11 3.11 5.32 1.49
C ILE A 11 3.11 3.91 0.88
N VAL A 12 2.35 3.00 1.48
CA VAL A 12 1.98 1.73 0.84
C VAL A 12 0.59 1.87 0.23
N LEU A 13 0.49 1.57 -1.08
CA LEU A 13 -0.79 1.48 -1.78
C LEU A 13 -1.13 0.01 -2.02
N ASP A 14 -2.26 -0.45 -1.52
CA ASP A 14 -2.73 -1.81 -1.76
C ASP A 14 -3.13 -2.01 -3.24
N THR A 15 -3.01 -3.24 -3.75
CA THR A 15 -3.36 -3.59 -5.13
C THR A 15 -4.83 -3.25 -5.44
N ASN A 16 -5.74 -3.43 -4.48
CA ASN A 16 -7.16 -3.12 -4.69
C ASN A 16 -7.42 -1.63 -4.97
N VAL A 17 -6.64 -0.72 -4.39
CA VAL A 17 -6.73 0.72 -4.64
C VAL A 17 -6.37 1.00 -6.08
N LEU A 18 -5.27 0.41 -6.54
CA LEU A 18 -4.80 0.57 -7.91
C LEU A 18 -5.79 -0.02 -8.93
N SER A 19 -6.36 -1.19 -8.61
CA SER A 19 -7.36 -1.85 -9.43
C SER A 19 -8.65 -1.03 -9.54
N HIS A 20 -9.15 -0.49 -8.41
CA HIS A 20 -10.34 0.36 -8.40
C HIS A 20 -10.11 1.67 -9.17
N ALA A 21 -8.90 2.23 -9.13
CA ALA A 21 -8.55 3.42 -9.91
C ALA A 21 -8.60 3.19 -11.44
N GLU A 22 -8.42 1.96 -11.92
CA GLU A 22 -8.53 1.61 -13.35
C GLU A 22 -9.97 1.29 -13.79
N ASN A 23 -10.86 0.98 -12.86
CA ASN A 23 -12.18 0.48 -13.19
C ASN A 23 -13.30 1.42 -12.73
N SER A 24 -13.85 2.16 -13.70
CA SER A 24 -14.92 3.14 -13.48
C SER A 24 -16.26 2.57 -13.02
N THR A 25 -16.42 1.24 -13.02
CA THR A 25 -17.66 0.60 -12.53
C THR A 25 -17.61 0.29 -11.04
N PHE A 26 -16.46 0.38 -10.37
CA PHE A 26 -16.34 0.17 -8.93
C PHE A 26 -16.71 1.43 -8.15
N GLU A 27 -17.35 1.24 -7.00
CA GLU A 27 -17.82 2.35 -6.13
C GLU A 27 -16.68 3.22 -5.57
N HIS A 28 -15.47 2.68 -5.48
CA HIS A 28 -14.28 3.39 -4.97
C HIS A 28 -13.43 3.99 -6.09
N HIS A 29 -13.91 4.03 -7.34
CA HIS A 29 -13.13 4.49 -8.48
C HIS A 29 -12.60 5.91 -8.29
N ASP A 30 -13.47 6.87 -8.01
CA ASP A 30 -13.10 8.28 -7.92
C ASP A 30 -12.15 8.53 -6.76
N SER A 31 -12.42 7.97 -5.58
CA SER A 31 -11.55 8.11 -4.41
C SER A 31 -10.17 7.47 -4.64
N ALA A 32 -10.10 6.29 -5.26
CA ALA A 32 -8.84 5.64 -5.58
C ALA A 32 -8.05 6.41 -6.65
N LYS A 33 -8.73 6.96 -7.66
CA LYS A 33 -8.13 7.80 -8.69
C LYS A 33 -7.55 9.08 -8.09
N CYS A 34 -8.23 9.72 -7.13
CA CYS A 34 -7.70 10.87 -6.41
C CYS A 34 -6.37 10.55 -5.70
N ILE A 35 -6.25 9.38 -5.04
CA ILE A 35 -4.99 8.94 -4.44
C ILE A 35 -3.88 8.80 -5.49
N LEU A 36 -4.20 8.22 -6.65
CA LEU A 36 -3.23 8.05 -7.73
C LEU A 36 -2.77 9.40 -8.31
N GLU A 37 -3.70 10.33 -8.49
CA GLU A 37 -3.40 11.68 -8.97
C GLU A 37 -2.55 12.47 -7.97
N TRP A 38 -2.84 12.35 -6.68
CA TRP A 38 -2.01 12.90 -5.62
C TRP A 38 -0.59 12.30 -5.64
N MET A 39 -0.47 10.98 -5.73
CA MET A 39 0.84 10.30 -5.78
C MET A 39 1.68 10.76 -6.98
N ARG A 40 1.03 10.99 -8.13
CA ARG A 40 1.66 11.54 -9.33
C ARG A 40 2.20 12.96 -9.12
N GLY A 41 1.49 13.79 -8.37
CA GLY A 41 1.87 15.18 -8.09
C GLY A 41 2.78 15.37 -6.87
N SER A 42 2.85 14.39 -5.97
CA SER A 42 3.64 14.48 -4.73
C SER A 42 5.11 14.10 -4.94
N SER A 43 5.95 14.33 -3.94
CA SER A 43 7.31 13.78 -3.83
C SER A 43 7.39 12.50 -3.01
N THR A 44 6.24 12.00 -2.52
CA THR A 44 6.14 10.83 -1.64
C THR A 44 6.72 9.59 -2.31
N LEU A 45 7.37 8.74 -1.51
CA LEU A 45 7.95 7.47 -1.92
C LEU A 45 6.89 6.36 -1.87
N TRP A 46 6.90 5.49 -2.87
CA TRP A 46 6.03 4.31 -2.91
C TRP A 46 6.76 3.14 -2.24
N VAL A 47 6.20 2.62 -1.15
CA VAL A 47 6.78 1.49 -0.43
C VAL A 47 6.22 0.17 -0.96
N VAL A 48 7.11 -0.80 -1.20
CA VAL A 48 6.75 -2.20 -1.50
C VAL A 48 7.54 -3.16 -0.61
N ASP A 49 7.08 -4.40 -0.49
CA ASP A 49 7.73 -5.42 0.34
C ASP A 49 9.07 -5.91 -0.25
N ASN A 50 10.02 -6.26 0.62
CA ASN A 50 11.23 -6.95 0.24
C ASN A 50 11.20 -8.43 0.63
N THR A 51 11.08 -9.33 -0.36
CA THR A 51 11.31 -10.77 -0.13
C THR A 51 12.65 -11.29 -0.69
N GLY A 52 13.59 -10.42 -0.98
CA GLY A 52 14.97 -10.80 -1.29
C GLY A 52 15.73 -11.34 -0.08
N LYS A 53 16.69 -12.24 -0.29
CA LYS A 53 17.57 -12.76 0.79
C LYS A 53 18.77 -11.85 1.09
N SER A 54 19.15 -10.98 0.16
CA SER A 54 20.44 -10.27 0.23
C SER A 54 20.37 -8.80 -0.15
N LYS A 55 19.52 -8.40 -1.11
CA LYS A 55 19.29 -6.99 -1.49
C LYS A 55 17.83 -6.77 -1.92
N PRO A 56 17.31 -5.55 -1.76
CA PRO A 56 16.06 -5.13 -2.40
C PRO A 56 16.10 -5.42 -3.90
N ASP A 57 15.12 -6.19 -4.38
CA ASP A 57 14.94 -6.48 -5.79
C ASP A 57 13.43 -6.43 -6.11
N PRO A 58 12.98 -5.56 -7.04
CA PRO A 58 11.60 -5.54 -7.50
C PRO A 58 11.06 -6.93 -7.86
N LYS A 59 11.90 -7.81 -8.43
CA LYS A 59 11.51 -9.18 -8.82
C LYS A 59 11.17 -10.07 -7.63
N THR A 60 11.53 -9.64 -6.42
CA THR A 60 11.24 -10.35 -5.18
C THR A 60 10.12 -9.71 -4.36
N SER A 61 9.57 -8.57 -4.80
CA SER A 61 8.40 -7.99 -4.12
C SER A 61 7.14 -8.77 -4.49
N LEU A 62 6.41 -9.24 -3.47
CA LEU A 62 5.10 -9.88 -3.66
C LEU A 62 4.05 -8.85 -4.09
N LEU A 63 4.10 -7.63 -3.54
CA LEU A 63 3.21 -6.53 -3.94
C LEU A 63 3.41 -6.18 -5.41
N PHE A 64 4.65 -5.98 -5.84
CA PHE A 64 4.91 -5.66 -7.24
C PHE A 64 4.55 -6.82 -8.18
N ALA A 65 4.79 -8.07 -7.78
CA ALA A 65 4.34 -9.22 -8.53
C ALA A 65 2.81 -9.23 -8.69
N GLU A 66 2.08 -8.83 -7.65
CA GLU A 66 0.63 -8.71 -7.70
C GLU A 66 0.17 -7.55 -8.59
N TYR A 67 0.80 -6.38 -8.50
CA TYR A 67 0.50 -5.24 -9.39
C TYR A 67 0.60 -5.66 -10.86
N ARG A 68 1.65 -6.40 -11.21
CA ARG A 68 1.86 -6.89 -12.59
C ARG A 68 0.85 -7.97 -13.02
N ALA A 69 0.29 -8.72 -12.08
CA ALA A 69 -0.67 -9.77 -12.37
C ALA A 69 -2.11 -9.24 -12.46
N THR A 70 -2.44 -8.19 -11.70
CA THR A 70 -3.81 -7.68 -11.55
C THR A 70 -4.09 -6.48 -12.44
N LEU A 71 -3.13 -5.57 -12.62
CA LEU A 71 -3.34 -4.30 -13.31
C LEU A 71 -3.14 -4.42 -14.82
N GLN A 72 -3.79 -3.55 -15.58
CA GLN A 72 -3.59 -3.49 -17.02
C GLN A 72 -2.14 -3.10 -17.34
N PRO A 73 -1.43 -3.81 -18.24
CA PRO A 73 -0.02 -3.50 -18.55
C PRO A 73 0.25 -2.05 -18.96
N MET A 74 -0.72 -1.42 -19.63
CA MET A 74 -0.68 -0.01 -20.07
C MET A 74 -1.59 0.89 -19.21
N GLY A 75 -2.09 0.38 -18.09
CA GLY A 75 -2.95 1.10 -17.16
C GLY A 75 -2.19 2.17 -16.37
N ALA A 76 -2.89 3.24 -16.01
CA ALA A 76 -2.29 4.41 -15.38
C ALA A 76 -1.54 4.09 -14.07
N PRO A 77 -2.08 3.30 -13.11
CA PRO A 77 -1.34 2.90 -11.92
C PRO A 77 -0.03 2.18 -12.18
N LEU A 78 -0.01 1.18 -13.08
CA LEU A 78 1.23 0.42 -13.33
C LEU A 78 2.28 1.26 -14.06
N GLN A 79 1.85 2.15 -14.96
CA GLN A 79 2.73 3.13 -15.60
C GLN A 79 3.29 4.12 -14.59
N LEU A 80 2.47 4.62 -13.66
CA LEU A 80 2.92 5.51 -12.58
C LEU A 80 3.94 4.80 -11.67
N PHE A 81 3.64 3.59 -11.22
CA PHE A 81 4.56 2.79 -10.41
C PHE A 81 5.90 2.59 -11.13
N THR A 82 5.86 2.23 -12.42
CA THR A 82 7.08 2.02 -13.23
C THR A 82 7.89 3.30 -13.35
N MET A 83 7.24 4.44 -13.57
CA MET A 83 7.91 5.74 -13.57
C MET A 83 8.54 6.02 -12.20
N CYS A 84 7.80 5.88 -11.10
CA CYS A 84 8.33 6.06 -9.75
C CYS A 84 9.55 5.14 -9.50
N LEU A 85 9.50 3.89 -9.95
CA LEU A 85 10.60 2.95 -9.83
C LEU A 85 11.85 3.43 -10.59
N LEU A 86 11.68 3.86 -11.84
CA LEU A 86 12.77 4.36 -12.69
C LEU A 86 13.37 5.68 -12.16
N THR A 87 12.58 6.52 -11.50
CA THR A 87 13.03 7.78 -10.90
C THR A 87 13.52 7.64 -9.46
N GLY A 88 13.60 6.42 -8.91
CA GLY A 88 14.05 6.18 -7.54
C GLY A 88 13.05 6.59 -6.45
N ARG A 89 11.77 6.73 -6.79
CA ARG A 89 10.65 7.00 -5.87
C ARG A 89 9.96 5.72 -5.36
N VAL A 90 10.62 4.57 -5.47
CA VAL A 90 10.16 3.31 -4.87
C VAL A 90 11.18 2.86 -3.84
N VAL A 91 10.70 2.57 -2.63
CA VAL A 91 11.50 2.01 -1.55
C VAL A 91 11.01 0.63 -1.17
N PHE A 92 11.93 -0.19 -0.67
CA PHE A 92 11.66 -1.58 -0.32
C PHE A 92 11.75 -1.74 1.18
N ALA A 93 10.59 -1.99 1.81
CA ALA A 93 10.47 -2.22 3.23
C ALA A 93 11.30 -3.42 3.69
N GLU A 94 11.97 -3.30 4.83
CA GLU A 94 12.57 -4.42 5.53
C GLU A 94 11.51 -5.45 5.95
N ARG A 95 11.95 -6.69 6.09
CA ARG A 95 11.06 -7.76 6.52
C ARG A 95 10.75 -7.59 8.00
N PRO A 96 9.46 -7.65 8.42
CA PRO A 96 9.13 -7.59 9.83
C PRO A 96 9.85 -8.70 10.62
N ASN A 97 10.30 -8.37 11.83
CA ASN A 97 10.87 -9.35 12.74
C ASN A 97 9.84 -10.44 13.12
N GLN A 98 10.28 -11.53 13.77
CA GLN A 98 9.39 -12.65 14.09
C GLN A 98 8.22 -12.26 14.99
N ALA A 99 8.42 -11.33 15.93
CA ALA A 99 7.37 -10.84 16.82
C ALA A 99 6.29 -10.08 16.03
N ASN A 100 6.70 -9.17 15.15
CA ASN A 100 5.80 -8.40 14.29
C ASN A 100 5.07 -9.30 13.28
N ARG A 101 5.76 -10.26 12.65
CA ARG A 101 5.10 -11.28 11.80
C ARG A 101 4.03 -12.07 12.54
N SER A 102 4.29 -12.41 13.80
CA SER A 102 3.33 -13.14 14.64
C SER A 102 2.10 -12.28 15.00
N ARG A 103 2.30 -10.98 15.21
CA ARG A 103 1.20 -10.02 15.44
C ARG A 103 0.37 -9.83 14.17
N ILE A 104 1.02 -9.60 13.03
CA ILE A 104 0.36 -9.46 11.72
C ILE A 104 -0.51 -10.68 11.39
N ARG A 105 0.00 -11.90 11.56
CA ARG A 105 -0.76 -13.14 11.34
C ARG A 105 -1.97 -13.30 12.26
N LYS A 106 -1.96 -12.71 13.45
CA LYS A 106 -3.13 -12.75 14.35
C LYS A 106 -4.20 -11.76 13.91
N LEU A 107 -3.79 -10.65 13.30
CA LEU A 107 -4.70 -9.61 12.81
C LEU A 107 -5.33 -10.04 11.48
N ILE A 108 -4.55 -10.64 10.58
CA ILE A 108 -4.96 -11.09 9.24
C ILE A 108 -4.57 -12.56 9.06
N PRO A 109 -5.38 -13.52 9.55
CA PRO A 109 -4.96 -14.91 9.66
C PRO A 109 -4.95 -15.71 8.36
N ARG A 110 -5.69 -15.27 7.34
CA ARG A 110 -5.95 -16.06 6.12
C ARG A 110 -5.32 -15.48 4.86
N ASN A 111 -5.11 -14.18 4.81
CA ASN A 111 -4.63 -13.50 3.62
C ASN A 111 -3.13 -13.17 3.73
N ASN A 112 -2.29 -14.01 3.12
CA ASN A 112 -0.82 -13.80 3.12
C ASN A 112 -0.38 -12.55 2.34
N LYS A 113 -1.17 -12.09 1.38
CA LYS A 113 -0.85 -10.89 0.59
C LYS A 113 -1.02 -9.65 1.44
N ASP A 114 -2.14 -9.55 2.14
CA ASP A 114 -2.43 -8.44 3.05
C ASP A 114 -1.49 -8.43 4.25
N GLN A 115 -1.03 -9.61 4.71
CA GLN A 115 0.07 -9.70 5.68
C GLN A 115 1.37 -9.07 5.15
N ALA A 116 1.68 -9.22 3.85
CA ALA A 116 2.86 -8.62 3.23
C ALA A 116 2.69 -7.11 3.06
N VAL A 117 1.50 -6.65 2.64
CA VAL A 117 1.14 -5.23 2.50
C VAL A 117 1.24 -4.52 3.86
N LEU A 118 0.64 -5.09 4.90
CA LEU A 118 0.74 -4.57 6.26
C LEU A 118 2.18 -4.64 6.81
N GLY A 119 2.92 -5.69 6.43
CA GLY A 119 4.33 -5.83 6.76
C GLY A 119 5.20 -4.72 6.16
N ALA A 120 4.93 -4.33 4.91
CA ALA A 120 5.61 -3.22 4.27
C ALA A 120 5.26 -1.88 4.94
N ALA A 121 3.98 -1.67 5.27
CA ALA A 121 3.53 -0.45 5.91
C ALA A 121 4.06 -0.27 7.34
N LEU A 122 4.40 -1.37 8.02
CA LEU A 122 5.01 -1.32 9.35
C LEU A 122 6.42 -0.71 9.33
N ASP A 123 7.17 -0.94 8.25
CA ASP A 123 8.54 -0.46 8.09
C ASP A 123 8.64 0.90 7.39
N ALA A 124 7.57 1.31 6.70
CA ALA A 124 7.43 2.64 6.14
C ALA A 124 7.60 3.72 7.22
N GLU A 125 8.21 4.85 6.88
CA GLU A 125 8.48 5.97 7.80
C GLU A 125 7.18 6.57 8.34
N ASP A 126 6.21 6.85 7.47
CA ASP A 126 4.93 7.44 7.88
C ASP A 126 3.95 6.38 8.42
N GLN A 127 4.26 5.09 8.25
CA GLN A 127 3.44 3.95 8.66
C GLN A 127 1.99 4.01 8.14
N VAL A 128 1.80 4.46 6.89
CA VAL A 128 0.49 4.58 6.24
C VAL A 128 0.29 3.49 5.18
N LEU A 129 -0.84 2.79 5.31
CA LEU A 129 -1.38 1.88 4.30
C LEU A 129 -2.70 2.42 3.79
N VAL A 130 -2.85 2.56 2.47
CA VAL A 130 -4.15 2.82 1.84
C VAL A 130 -4.69 1.53 1.25
N SER A 131 -5.87 1.11 1.70
CA SER A 131 -6.57 -0.08 1.19
C SER A 131 -8.08 0.15 1.14
N ASN A 132 -8.74 -0.43 0.13
CA ASN A 132 -10.19 -0.51 0.05
C ASN A 132 -10.74 -1.89 0.50
N ASP A 133 -9.90 -2.77 1.09
CA ASP A 133 -10.34 -4.08 1.56
C ASP A 133 -10.97 -3.95 2.94
N LEU A 134 -12.30 -3.99 3.00
CA LEU A 134 -13.03 -3.92 4.27
C LEU A 134 -13.20 -5.28 4.94
N ASP A 135 -12.96 -6.39 4.23
CA ASP A 135 -13.07 -7.74 4.76
C ASP A 135 -11.85 -8.04 5.64
N ASP A 136 -10.64 -7.77 5.14
CA ASP A 136 -9.39 -7.97 5.87
C ASP A 136 -9.00 -6.73 6.71
N PHE A 137 -9.41 -5.51 6.32
CA PHE A 137 -9.20 -4.28 7.09
C PHE A 137 -10.51 -3.62 7.56
N SER A 138 -11.38 -4.38 8.23
CA SER A 138 -12.56 -3.82 8.90
C SER A 138 -12.18 -2.73 9.93
N PRO A 139 -13.07 -1.79 10.30
CA PRO A 139 -12.76 -0.71 11.24
C PRO A 139 -12.13 -1.19 12.56
N ASN A 140 -12.64 -2.28 13.12
CA ASN A 140 -12.10 -2.88 14.35
C ASN A 140 -10.67 -3.43 14.15
N VAL A 141 -10.39 -4.01 12.98
CA VAL A 141 -9.06 -4.50 12.64
C VAL A 141 -8.10 -3.34 12.45
N ARG A 142 -8.50 -2.27 11.74
CA ARG A 142 -7.70 -1.04 11.57
C ARG A 142 -7.35 -0.39 12.90
N ASP A 143 -8.32 -0.26 13.80
CA ASP A 143 -8.09 0.25 15.15
C ASP A 143 -7.09 -0.61 15.94
N THR A 144 -7.19 -1.93 15.80
CA THR A 144 -6.27 -2.85 16.48
C THR A 144 -4.88 -2.80 15.87
N ILE A 145 -4.76 -2.72 14.54
CA ILE A 145 -3.49 -2.52 13.82
C ILE A 145 -2.82 -1.24 14.33
N ARG A 146 -3.55 -0.11 14.37
CA ARG A 146 -3.02 1.16 14.86
C ARG A 146 -2.53 1.05 16.31
N LYS A 147 -3.30 0.43 17.19
CA LYS A 147 -2.94 0.26 18.62
C LYS A 147 -1.74 -0.64 18.84
N VAL A 148 -1.59 -1.72 18.06
CA VAL A 148 -0.60 -2.77 18.31
C VAL A 148 0.67 -2.61 17.47
N LEU A 149 0.55 -2.04 16.28
CA LEU A 149 1.62 -1.92 15.30
C LEU A 149 1.97 -0.45 14.97
N GLY A 150 1.13 0.51 15.33
CA GLY A 150 1.33 1.93 14.99
C GLY A 150 0.93 2.30 13.56
N VAL A 151 0.58 1.32 12.72
CA VAL A 151 0.24 1.52 11.31
C VAL A 151 -1.17 2.11 11.17
N ASN A 152 -1.29 3.17 10.38
CA ASN A 152 -2.57 3.76 10.01
C ASN A 152 -3.04 3.15 8.69
N VAL A 153 -4.10 2.33 8.76
CA VAL A 153 -4.77 1.80 7.56
C VAL A 153 -5.95 2.69 7.23
N VAL A 154 -5.92 3.30 6.05
CA VAL A 154 -6.88 4.34 5.65
C VAL A 154 -7.64 3.89 4.41
N HIS A 155 -8.95 4.11 4.41
CA HIS A 155 -9.79 3.84 3.25
C HIS A 155 -9.74 5.02 2.26
N THR A 156 -9.78 4.78 0.95
CA THR A 156 -9.62 5.88 -0.02
C THR A 156 -10.67 6.99 0.13
N GLN A 157 -11.91 6.64 0.54
CA GLN A 157 -12.98 7.62 0.78
C GLN A 157 -12.76 8.49 2.04
N GLU A 158 -11.85 8.09 2.93
CA GLU A 158 -11.49 8.88 4.12
C GLU A 158 -10.43 9.94 3.79
N CYS A 159 -9.77 9.79 2.63
CA CYS A 159 -8.74 10.68 2.13
C CYS A 159 -9.33 11.84 1.31
N SER A 160 -8.87 13.05 1.59
CA SER A 160 -9.03 14.23 0.73
C SER A 160 -7.68 14.60 0.13
N THR A 161 -7.69 15.19 -1.06
CA THR A 161 -6.48 15.65 -1.77
C THR A 161 -6.36 17.18 -1.83
N GLU A 162 -7.37 17.91 -1.33
CA GLU A 162 -7.37 19.36 -1.10
C GLU A 162 -6.72 19.73 0.23
#